data_AF-A0AAU8RIY1-F1
#
_entry.id   AF-A0AAU8RIY1-F1
#
_cell.length_a   1.000
_cell.length_b   1.000
_cell.length_c   1.000
_cell.angle_alpha   90.00
_cell.angle_beta   90.00
_cell.angle_gamma   90.00
#
_symmetry.space_group_name_H-M   'P 1'
#
loop_
_entity.id
_entity.type
_entity.pdbx_description
1 polymer ?
#
loop_
_entity_poly.entity_id
_entity_poly.type
_entity_poly.pdbx_seq_one_letter_code
_entity_poly.pdbx_strand_id
1 'polypeptide(L)'
;MKLKRIVIHGIVKPEVRKLIHDYFSMNTENGIIHFKYSEEEFSSLAERSPFYKEFLAAEYEAIFKVDSCDIDFKAFEWSIFNRDHFYKYINATYKFCPECVKNYAKTKELLGIKIDGTVGHEVLLSS
;
A
#
# COMPACT_ATOMS: atom_id res chain seq x y z
N MET A 1 4.85 11.07 2.09
CA MET A 1 3.74 10.11 1.93
C MET A 1 2.95 10.04 3.23
N LYS A 2 1.61 10.16 3.18
CA LYS A 2 0.74 10.17 4.38
C LYS A 2 -0.50 9.30 4.16
N LEU A 3 -0.89 8.50 5.14
CA LEU A 3 -2.11 7.70 5.07
C LEU A 3 -3.32 8.64 4.98
N LYS A 4 -4.13 8.50 3.93
CA LYS A 4 -5.34 9.30 3.73
C LYS A 4 -6.58 8.56 4.21
N ARG A 5 -6.75 7.30 3.81
CA ARG A 5 -7.90 6.45 4.18
C ARG A 5 -7.56 4.98 3.96
N ILE A 6 -8.35 4.10 4.56
CA ILE A 6 -8.37 2.66 4.26
C ILE A 6 -9.70 2.37 3.58
N VAL A 7 -9.65 1.68 2.45
CA VAL A 7 -10.80 1.17 1.73
C VAL A 7 -10.90 -0.32 2.03
N ILE A 8 -12.06 -0.76 2.50
CA ILE A 8 -12.36 -2.18 2.73
C ILE A 8 -13.41 -2.55 1.70
N HIS A 9 -13.11 -3.55 0.88
CA HIS A 9 -14.00 -4.05 -0.16
C HIS A 9 -14.93 -5.10 0.48
N GLY A 10 -16.25 -4.85 0.39
CA GLY A 10 -17.26 -5.71 0.98
C GLY A 10 -17.58 -5.41 2.45
N ILE A 11 -18.31 -6.34 3.07
CA ILE A 11 -18.81 -6.21 4.44
C ILE A 11 -17.94 -7.07 5.36
N VAL A 12 -17.26 -6.44 6.30
CA VAL A 12 -16.47 -7.10 7.34
C VAL A 12 -17.01 -6.77 8.73
N LYS A 13 -16.77 -7.66 9.70
CA LYS A 13 -17.12 -7.41 11.10
C LYS A 13 -16.35 -6.21 11.67
N PRO A 14 -16.89 -5.50 12.68
CA PRO A 14 -16.20 -4.37 13.32
C PRO A 14 -14.79 -4.73 13.83
N GLU A 15 -14.59 -5.96 14.32
CA GLU A 15 -13.32 -6.44 14.84
C GLU A 15 -12.29 -6.68 13.74
N VAL A 16 -12.73 -7.20 12.59
CA VAL A 16 -11.88 -7.33 11.39
C VAL A 16 -11.48 -5.94 10.88
N ARG A 17 -12.43 -5.01 10.80
CA ARG A 17 -12.14 -3.61 10.47
C ARG A 17 -11.10 -3.03 11.41
N LYS A 18 -11.21 -3.27 12.73
CA LYS A 18 -10.22 -2.82 13.70
C LYS A 18 -8.83 -3.41 13.42
N LEU A 19 -8.72 -4.71 13.15
CA LEU A 19 -7.45 -5.34 12.78
C LEU A 19 -6.83 -4.70 11.53
N ILE A 20 -7.63 -4.41 10.49
CA ILE A 20 -7.14 -3.73 9.27
C ILE A 20 -6.62 -2.32 9.58
N HIS A 21 -7.34 -1.57 10.42
CA HIS A 21 -6.89 -0.24 10.85
C HIS A 21 -5.64 -0.30 11.72
N ASP A 22 -5.52 -1.27 12.63
CA ASP A 22 -4.32 -1.50 13.44
C ASP A 22 -3.14 -1.94 12.55
N TYR A 23 -3.39 -2.70 11.48
CA TYR A 23 -2.37 -3.10 10.51
C TYR A 23 -1.74 -1.89 9.82
N PHE A 24 -2.52 -0.90 9.37
CA PHE A 24 -1.98 0.31 8.76
C PHE A 24 -1.77 1.48 9.72
N SER A 25 -1.89 1.26 11.03
CA SER A 25 -1.64 2.31 12.01
C SER A 25 -0.18 2.74 11.97
N MET A 26 0.05 4.05 11.91
CA MET A 26 1.39 4.64 11.81
C MET A 26 1.61 5.64 12.93
N ASN A 27 2.85 5.68 13.42
CA ASN A 27 3.34 6.69 14.35
C ASN A 27 4.34 7.60 13.62
N THR A 28 4.57 8.78 14.21
CA THR A 28 5.64 9.67 13.78
C THR A 28 6.56 9.93 14.96
N GLU A 29 7.81 9.50 14.86
CA GLU A 29 8.85 9.78 15.85
C GLU A 29 10.00 10.49 15.14
N ASN A 30 10.43 11.63 15.68
CA ASN A 30 11.50 12.46 15.10
C ASN A 30 11.27 12.82 13.62
N GLY A 31 10.01 12.99 13.21
CA GLY A 31 9.63 13.29 11.82
C GLY A 31 9.65 12.09 10.86
N ILE A 32 10.02 10.90 11.35
CA ILE A 32 10.02 9.66 10.57
C ILE A 32 8.69 8.93 10.82
N ILE A 33 8.00 8.59 9.73
CA ILE A 33 6.75 7.84 9.76
C ILE A 33 7.08 6.34 9.73
N HIS A 34 6.56 5.58 10.70
CA HIS A 34 6.69 4.12 10.75
C HIS A 34 5.38 3.47 11.17
N PHE A 35 5.21 2.18 10.88
CA PHE A 35 4.05 1.43 11.38
C PHE A 35 4.13 1.27 12.90
N LYS A 36 3.00 1.42 13.58
CA LYS A 36 2.88 1.32 15.04
C LYS A 36 3.40 -0.02 15.58
N TYR A 37 3.23 -1.08 14.78
CA TYR A 37 3.73 -2.42 15.06
C TYR A 37 4.61 -2.85 13.88
N SER A 38 5.72 -3.51 14.17
CA SER A 38 6.42 -4.34 13.17
C SER A 38 5.51 -5.45 12.64
N GLU A 39 5.95 -6.14 11.59
CA GLU A 39 5.18 -7.27 11.04
C GLU A 39 5.07 -8.43 12.03
N GLU A 40 6.16 -8.74 12.73
CA GLU A 40 6.21 -9.79 13.75
C GLU A 40 5.32 -9.46 14.96
N GLU A 41 5.38 -8.22 15.46
CA GLU A 41 4.53 -7.77 16.57
C GLU A 41 3.05 -7.79 16.20
N PHE A 42 2.70 -7.29 15.01
CA PHE A 42 1.32 -7.30 14.55
C PHE A 42 0.82 -8.74 14.38
N SER A 43 1.61 -9.61 13.76
CA SER A 43 1.22 -11.02 13.53
C SER A 43 1.01 -11.73 14.87
N SER A 44 1.93 -11.56 15.82
CA SER A 44 1.83 -12.13 17.16
C SER A 44 0.58 -11.67 17.94
N LEU A 45 0.14 -10.43 17.73
CA LEU A 45 -1.09 -9.88 18.33
C LEU A 45 -2.34 -10.36 17.59
N ALA A 46 -2.30 -10.34 16.26
CA ALA A 46 -3.43 -10.65 15.40
C ALA A 46 -3.77 -12.14 15.45
N GLU A 47 -2.79 -13.04 15.49
CA GLU A 47 -2.99 -14.49 15.60
C GLU A 47 -3.75 -14.92 16.86
N ARG A 48 -3.68 -14.12 17.93
CA ARG A 48 -4.45 -14.36 19.16
C ARG A 48 -5.91 -13.96 19.04
N SER A 49 -6.27 -13.22 17.99
CA SER A 49 -7.64 -12.80 17.72
C SER A 49 -8.42 -13.91 17.03
N PRO A 50 -9.67 -14.20 17.47
CA PRO A 50 -10.53 -15.14 16.74
C PRO A 50 -10.88 -14.65 15.32
N PHE A 51 -10.63 -13.38 15.01
CA PHE A 51 -10.90 -12.75 13.71
C PHE A 51 -9.71 -12.78 12.75
N TYR A 52 -8.57 -13.40 13.12
CA TYR A 52 -7.36 -13.38 12.30
C TYR A 52 -7.57 -13.95 10.89
N LYS A 53 -8.27 -15.09 10.77
CA LYS A 53 -8.56 -15.70 9.47
C LYS A 53 -9.45 -14.82 8.59
N GLU A 54 -10.42 -14.14 9.20
CA GLU A 54 -11.31 -13.21 8.49
C GLU A 54 -10.54 -11.95 8.05
N PHE A 55 -9.58 -11.49 8.86
CA PHE A 55 -8.64 -10.42 8.49
C PHE A 55 -7.80 -10.81 7.28
N LEU A 56 -7.18 -11.99 7.27
CA LEU A 56 -6.35 -12.46 6.14
C LEU A 56 -7.17 -12.63 4.85
N ALA A 57 -8.45 -12.96 4.96
CA ALA A 57 -9.35 -13.13 3.83
C ALA A 57 -10.02 -11.82 3.36
N ALA A 58 -9.89 -10.72 4.12
CA ALA A 58 -10.51 -9.46 3.78
C ALA A 58 -9.76 -8.77 2.63
N GLU A 59 -10.51 -8.24 1.67
CA GLU A 59 -9.96 -7.41 0.61
C GLU A 59 -9.96 -5.94 1.06
N TYR A 60 -8.77 -5.34 1.15
CA TYR A 60 -8.64 -3.95 1.56
C TYR A 60 -7.38 -3.30 0.96
N GLU A 61 -7.38 -1.97 0.89
CA GLU A 61 -6.24 -1.17 0.48
C GLU A 61 -6.11 0.09 1.36
N ALA A 62 -4.88 0.48 1.66
CA ALA A 62 -4.58 1.77 2.25
C ALA A 62 -4.27 2.77 1.14
N ILE A 63 -5.01 3.87 1.11
CA ILE A 63 -4.77 4.96 0.18
C ILE A 63 -3.87 5.99 0.85
N PHE A 64 -2.72 6.22 0.24
CA PHE A 64 -1.74 7.19 0.69
C PHE A 64 -1.68 8.38 -0.26
N LYS A 65 -1.50 9.58 0.30
CA LYS A 65 -1.12 10.77 -0.46
C LYS A 65 0.39 10.79 -0.63
N VAL A 66 0.86 10.90 -1.87
CA VAL A 66 2.25 11.11 -2.26
C VAL A 66 2.40 12.56 -2.72
N ASP A 67 3.42 13.23 -2.21
CA ASP A 67 3.53 14.70 -2.32
C ASP A 67 3.94 15.15 -3.73
N SER A 68 4.68 14.31 -4.46
CA SER A 68 5.10 14.58 -5.83
C SER A 68 5.41 13.28 -6.58
N CYS A 69 5.07 13.25 -7.85
CA CYS A 69 5.57 12.29 -8.83
C CYS A 69 6.90 12.80 -9.41
N ASP A 70 7.83 11.89 -9.70
CA ASP A 70 9.16 12.26 -10.20
C ASP A 70 9.18 12.63 -11.69
N ILE A 71 8.05 12.49 -12.40
CA ILE A 71 7.93 12.84 -13.83
C ILE A 71 7.15 14.14 -14.04
N ASP A 72 5.94 14.23 -13.50
CA ASP A 72 5.04 15.37 -13.73
C ASP A 72 4.99 16.36 -12.55
N PHE A 73 5.69 16.05 -11.45
CA PHE A 73 5.77 16.85 -10.23
C PHE A 73 4.42 17.13 -9.55
N LYS A 74 3.39 16.33 -9.85
CA LYS A 74 2.06 16.47 -9.23
C LYS A 74 1.92 15.55 -8.03
N ALA A 75 1.18 16.01 -7.02
CA ALA A 75 0.73 15.16 -5.93
C ALA A 75 -0.33 14.16 -6.42
N PHE A 76 -0.33 12.95 -5.88
CA PHE A 76 -1.28 11.90 -6.26
C PHE A 76 -1.62 10.97 -5.10
N GLU A 77 -2.64 10.14 -5.33
CA GLU A 77 -3.01 9.05 -4.43
C GLU A 77 -2.48 7.73 -4.95
N TRP A 78 -1.97 6.91 -4.04
CA TRP A 78 -1.45 5.58 -4.36
C TRP A 78 -2.07 4.54 -3.44
N SER A 79 -2.50 3.43 -4.03
CA SER A 79 -3.03 2.27 -3.33
C SER A 79 -1.90 1.38 -2.82
N ILE A 80 -1.95 1.04 -1.54
CA ILE A 80 -1.04 0.12 -0.87
C ILE A 80 -1.85 -1.04 -0.32
N PHE A 81 -1.58 -2.24 -0.82
CA PHE A 81 -2.34 -3.45 -0.48
C PHE A 81 -1.85 -4.14 0.79
N ASN A 82 -0.56 -3.98 1.13
CA ASN A 82 0.03 -4.53 2.34
C ASN A 82 1.30 -3.74 2.71
N ARG A 83 1.89 -4.03 3.88
CA ARG A 83 3.09 -3.32 4.36
C ARG A 83 4.33 -3.61 3.52
N ASP A 84 4.46 -4.79 2.93
CA ASP A 84 5.55 -5.10 1.99
C ASP A 84 5.48 -4.20 0.74
N HIS A 85 4.30 -4.02 0.16
CA HIS A 85 4.07 -3.09 -0.94
C HIS A 85 4.40 -1.65 -0.52
N PHE A 86 4.04 -1.23 0.70
CA PHE A 86 4.45 0.07 1.24
C PHE A 86 5.98 0.24 1.24
N TYR A 87 6.71 -0.74 1.78
CA TYR A 87 8.16 -0.67 1.87
C TYR A 87 8.84 -0.70 0.51
N LYS A 88 8.35 -1.54 -0.42
CA LYS A 88 8.83 -1.53 -1.80
C LYS A 88 8.61 -0.18 -2.47
N TYR A 89 7.47 0.46 -2.21
CA TYR A 89 7.15 1.75 -2.79
C TYR A 89 7.99 2.90 -2.19
N ILE A 90 8.12 2.98 -0.86
CA ILE A 90 8.84 4.08 -0.22
C ILE A 90 10.35 4.03 -0.52
N ASN A 91 10.90 2.82 -0.66
CA ASN A 91 12.30 2.56 -0.99
C ASN A 91 12.56 2.52 -2.51
N ALA A 92 11.55 2.70 -3.36
CA ALA A 92 11.75 2.78 -4.79
C ALA A 92 12.57 4.02 -5.15
N THR A 93 13.52 3.86 -6.08
CA THR A 93 14.36 4.94 -6.62
C THR A 93 13.51 6.06 -7.21
N TYR A 94 12.40 5.71 -7.85
CA TYR A 94 11.47 6.65 -8.47
C TYR A 94 10.04 6.36 -8.03
N LYS A 95 9.28 7.43 -7.79
CA LYS A 95 7.87 7.44 -7.40
C LYS A 95 7.05 8.02 -8.53
N PHE A 96 6.28 7.16 -9.19
CA PHE A 96 5.44 7.55 -10.33
C PHE A 96 3.96 7.56 -9.95
N CYS A 97 3.23 8.56 -10.46
CA CYS A 97 1.77 8.58 -10.37
C CYS A 97 1.15 7.51 -11.28
N PRO A 98 -0.11 7.09 -11.07
CA PRO A 98 -0.75 6.04 -11.87
C PRO A 98 -0.74 6.33 -13.37
N GLU A 99 -0.90 7.60 -13.75
CA GLU A 99 -0.85 8.04 -15.16
C GLU A 99 0.55 7.86 -15.75
N CYS A 100 1.58 8.31 -15.05
CA CYS A 100 2.97 8.13 -15.45
C CYS A 100 3.37 6.65 -15.51
N VAL A 101 2.90 5.81 -14.57
CA VAL A 101 3.12 4.36 -14.63
C VAL A 101 2.46 3.75 -15.86
N LYS A 102 1.21 4.10 -16.17
CA LYS A 102 0.52 3.62 -17.38
C LYS A 102 1.25 4.02 -18.65
N ASN A 103 1.68 5.27 -18.73
CA ASN A 103 2.42 5.77 -19.88
C ASN A 103 3.79 5.08 -20.00
N TYR A 104 4.48 4.84 -18.89
CA TYR A 104 5.76 4.14 -18.88
C TYR A 104 5.64 2.64 -19.18
N ALA A 105 4.59 1.97 -18.67
CA ALA A 105 4.35 0.55 -18.91
C ALA A 105 4.14 0.26 -20.40
N LYS A 106 3.40 1.15 -21.10
CA LYS A 106 3.30 1.12 -22.57
C LYS A 106 4.67 1.23 -23.25
N THR A 107 5.61 1.97 -22.66
CA THR A 107 6.99 2.10 -23.17
C THR A 107 7.92 0.96 -22.76
N LYS A 108 7.66 0.26 -21.65
CA LYS A 108 8.44 -0.91 -21.21
C LYS A 108 8.31 -2.11 -22.13
N GLU A 109 7.11 -2.35 -22.68
CA GLU A 109 6.92 -3.38 -23.71
C GLU A 109 7.91 -3.18 -24.88
N LEU A 110 8.41 -1.96 -25.08
CA LEU A 110 9.40 -1.62 -26.09
C LEU A 110 10.87 -1.65 -25.59
N LEU A 111 11.16 -1.54 -24.29
CA LEU A 111 12.52 -1.22 -23.78
C LEU A 111 13.03 -2.02 -22.54
N GLY A 112 12.22 -2.89 -21.91
CA GLY A 112 12.72 -3.90 -20.94
C GLY A 112 13.21 -3.42 -19.55
N ILE A 113 12.99 -2.16 -19.15
CA ILE A 113 13.41 -1.64 -17.82
C ILE A 113 12.37 -2.00 -16.75
N LYS A 114 12.74 -2.30 -15.49
CA LYS A 114 11.79 -2.55 -14.38
C LYS A 114 11.56 -1.29 -13.52
N ILE A 115 10.35 -1.11 -12.98
CA ILE A 115 10.03 -0.04 -12.01
C ILE A 115 9.78 -0.77 -10.69
N ASP A 116 10.66 -0.54 -9.73
CA ASP A 116 10.50 -1.08 -8.39
C ASP A 116 9.31 -0.42 -7.68
N GLY A 117 8.52 -1.19 -6.92
CA GLY A 117 7.40 -0.67 -6.15
C GLY A 117 6.05 -0.54 -6.87
N THR A 118 5.94 -0.99 -8.14
CA THR A 118 4.65 -1.05 -8.87
C THR A 118 3.90 -2.39 -8.72
N VAL A 119 4.39 -3.27 -7.85
CA VAL A 119 3.87 -4.62 -7.60
C VAL A 119 2.47 -4.51 -7.00
N GLY A 120 1.46 -4.51 -7.88
CA GLY A 120 0.06 -4.35 -7.52
C GLY A 120 -0.83 -3.90 -8.68
N HIS A 121 -0.28 -3.26 -9.72
CA HIS A 121 -1.07 -2.87 -10.90
C HIS A 121 -1.07 -3.90 -12.04
N GLU A 122 -0.10 -4.83 -12.07
CA GLU A 122 -0.01 -5.87 -13.11
C GLU A 122 -1.16 -6.91 -13.06
N VAL A 123 -1.93 -6.97 -11.97
CA VAL A 123 -3.03 -7.94 -11.82
C VAL A 123 -4.37 -7.39 -12.35
N LEU A 124 -4.50 -6.08 -12.59
CA LEU A 124 -5.77 -5.46 -13.00
C LEU A 124 -5.84 -5.03 -14.47
N LEU A 125 -4.78 -5.27 -15.25
CA LEU A 125 -4.76 -4.99 -16.70
C LEU A 125 -4.87 -6.26 -17.57
N SER A 126 -5.10 -7.41 -16.93
CA SER A 126 -5.28 -8.73 -17.57
C SER A 126 -6.75 -9.16 -17.57
N SER A 127 -7.67 -8.24 -17.89
CA SER A 127 -9.11 -8.51 -18.03
C SER A 127 -9.65 -7.90 -19.31
#